data_AF-A0A369V966-F1
#
_entry.id   AF-A0A369V966-F1
#
_cell.length_a   1.000
_cell.length_b   1.000
_cell.length_c   1.000
_cell.angle_alpha   90.00
_cell.angle_beta   90.00
_cell.angle_gamma   90.00
#
_symmetry.space_group_name_H-M   'P 1'
#
loop_
_entity.id
_entity.type
_entity.pdbx_description
1 polymer ?
#
loop_
_entity_poly.entity_id
_entity_poly.type
_entity_poly.pdbx_seq_one_letter_code
_entity_poly.pdbx_strand_id
1 'polypeptide(L)'
;MIARQLDQIAPGTARVRIVPVTTDRDGEPRIATWVSLDDALGLPLKADRAAHRAARGLLRRAFPAADWTRAHAYDVAAGDLALDAPTLPEELHQ
;
A
#
# COMPACT_ATOMS: atom_id res chain seq x y z
N MET A 1 8.27 13.97 -5.97
CA MET A 1 6.94 14.47 -6.39
C MET A 1 5.79 13.71 -5.71
N ILE A 2 5.87 12.37 -5.61
CA ILE A 2 4.86 11.51 -4.98
C ILE A 2 4.60 11.87 -3.52
N ALA A 3 5.64 12.08 -2.70
CA ALA A 3 5.49 12.42 -1.28
C ALA A 3 4.57 13.63 -1.04
N ARG A 4 4.75 14.72 -1.80
CA ARG A 4 3.90 15.91 -1.73
C ARG A 4 2.44 15.61 -2.13
N GLN A 5 2.23 14.79 -3.15
CA GLN A 5 0.88 14.42 -3.58
C GLN A 5 0.19 13.51 -2.56
N LEU A 6 0.94 12.62 -1.90
CA LEU A 6 0.42 11.82 -0.80
C LEU A 6 0.05 12.68 0.41
N ASP A 7 0.88 13.66 0.76
CA ASP A 7 0.58 14.61 1.83
C ASP A 7 -0.71 15.42 1.55
N GLN A 8 -0.96 15.79 0.29
CA GLN A 8 -2.22 16.41 -0.13
C GLN A 8 -3.43 15.47 -0.08
N ILE A 9 -3.22 14.17 -0.33
CA ILE A 9 -4.30 13.16 -0.30
C ILE A 9 -4.67 12.80 1.13
N ALA A 10 -3.67 12.58 1.97
CA ALA A 10 -3.80 12.19 3.36
C ALA A 10 -2.56 12.69 4.13
N PRO A 11 -2.66 13.88 4.77
CA PRO A 11 -1.56 14.46 5.51
C PRO A 11 -1.01 13.51 6.56
N GLY A 12 0.33 13.46 6.66
CA GLY A 12 1.02 12.58 7.61
C GLY A 12 1.21 11.13 7.13
N THR A 13 0.84 10.79 5.90
CA THR A 13 1.14 9.46 5.33
C THR A 13 2.65 9.27 5.24
N ALA A 14 3.17 8.27 5.95
CA ALA A 14 4.57 7.86 5.91
C ALA A 14 4.76 6.54 5.13
N ARG A 15 3.75 5.68 5.11
CA ARG A 15 3.75 4.42 4.36
C ARG A 15 2.40 4.17 3.71
N VAL A 16 2.41 3.61 2.51
CA VAL A 16 1.20 3.16 1.80
C VAL A 16 1.32 1.67 1.54
N ARG A 17 0.36 0.89 2.03
CA ARG A 17 0.30 -0.56 1.77
C ARG A 17 -0.82 -0.85 0.78
N ILE A 18 -0.53 -1.61 -0.26
CA ILE A 18 -1.50 -2.06 -1.27
C ILE A 18 -1.47 -3.58 -1.29
N VAL A 19 -2.55 -4.19 -0.82
CA VAL A 19 -2.63 -5.65 -0.65
C VAL A 19 -3.81 -6.20 -1.45
N PRO A 20 -3.58 -7.07 -2.43
CA PRO A 20 -4.66 -7.83 -3.04
C PRO A 20 -5.19 -8.82 -2.00
N VAL A 21 -6.50 -8.81 -1.80
CA VAL A 21 -7.19 -9.70 -0.86
C VAL A 21 -8.24 -10.50 -1.60
N THR A 22 -8.22 -11.81 -1.42
CA THR A 22 -9.28 -12.68 -1.90
C THR A 22 -10.38 -12.70 -0.86
N THR A 23 -11.58 -12.24 -1.26
CA THR A 23 -12.78 -12.25 -0.43
C THR A 23 -13.79 -13.18 -1.07
N ASP A 24 -14.46 -14.01 -0.28
CA ASP A 24 -15.68 -14.68 -0.72
C ASP A 24 -16.82 -13.65 -0.69
N ARG A 25 -17.50 -13.48 -1.83
CA ARG A 25 -18.74 -12.72 -1.89
C ARG A 25 -19.79 -13.57 -2.57
N ASP A 26 -20.85 -13.87 -1.83
CA ASP A 26 -22.00 -14.64 -2.32
C ASP A 26 -21.62 -16.06 -2.82
N GLY A 27 -20.57 -16.67 -2.26
CA GLY A 27 -20.08 -18.01 -2.64
C GLY A 27 -19.06 -18.01 -3.78
N GLU A 28 -18.71 -16.82 -4.31
CA GLU A 28 -17.77 -16.68 -5.42
C GLU A 28 -16.48 -15.96 -4.98
N PRO A 29 -15.29 -16.49 -5.30
CA PRO A 29 -14.03 -15.82 -5.02
C PRO A 29 -13.91 -14.51 -5.79
N ARG A 30 -13.70 -13.41 -5.07
CA ARG A 30 -13.45 -12.09 -5.64
C ARG A 30 -12.14 -11.51 -5.13
N ILE A 31 -11.33 -11.01 -6.06
CA ILE A 31 -10.14 -10.24 -5.72
C ILE A 31 -10.54 -8.78 -5.47
N ALA A 32 -10.36 -8.32 -4.24
CA ALA A 32 -10.42 -6.92 -3.86
C ALA A 32 -9.00 -6.39 -3.59
N THR A 33 -8.87 -5.08 -3.43
CA THR A 33 -7.59 -4.46 -3.03
C THR A 33 -7.82 -3.68 -1.76
N TRP A 34 -7.14 -4.09 -0.69
CA TRP A 34 -7.01 -3.32 0.53
C TRP A 34 -5.88 -2.31 0.37
N VAL A 35 -6.11 -1.10 0.87
CA VAL A 35 -5.13 -0.01 0.86
C VAL A 35 -5.08 0.54 2.28
N SER A 36 -3.88 0.63 2.86
CA SER A 36 -3.63 1.30 4.14
C SER A 36 -2.76 2.53 3.91
N LEU A 37 -3.07 3.60 4.62
CA LEU A 37 -2.26 4.81 4.72
C LEU A 37 -1.79 4.87 6.16
N ASP A 38 -0.51 4.64 6.40
CA ASP A 38 0.04 4.52 7.75
C ASP A 38 0.91 5.74 8.07
N ASP A 39 0.84 6.21 9.31
CA ASP A 39 1.69 7.27 9.82
C ASP A 39 3.13 6.77 10.10
N ALA A 40 4.00 7.66 10.57
CA ALA A 40 5.38 7.33 10.88
C ALA A 40 5.56 6.31 12.02
N LEU A 41 4.51 6.07 12.82
CA LEU A 41 4.48 5.04 13.85
C LEU A 41 3.92 3.71 13.33
N GLY A 42 3.57 3.64 12.05
CA GLY A 42 2.94 2.47 11.44
C GLY A 42 1.46 2.30 11.80
N LEU A 43 0.81 3.36 12.33
CA LEU A 43 -0.61 3.32 12.66
C LEU A 43 -1.45 3.78 11.48
N PRO A 44 -2.60 3.13 11.20
CA PRO A 44 -3.49 3.56 10.13
C PRO A 44 -4.03 4.97 10.37
N LEU A 45 -3.88 5.82 9.36
CA LEU A 45 -4.49 7.14 9.32
C LEU A 45 -5.99 7.04 9.06
N LYS A 46 -6.76 7.89 9.74
CA LYS A 46 -8.18 8.05 9.45
C LYS A 46 -8.36 8.84 8.15
N ALA A 47 -8.50 8.13 7.04
CA ALA A 47 -8.76 8.71 5.73
C ALA A 47 -10.05 8.13 5.12
N ASP A 48 -10.71 8.92 4.27
CA ASP A 48 -11.92 8.47 3.61
C ASP A 48 -11.62 7.51 2.44
N ARG A 49 -12.66 6.92 1.86
CA ARG A 49 -12.51 5.98 0.74
C ARG A 49 -11.89 6.63 -0.51
N ALA A 50 -12.10 7.93 -0.71
CA ALA A 50 -11.58 8.63 -1.87
C ALA A 50 -10.06 8.80 -1.78
N ALA A 51 -9.54 9.13 -0.59
CA ALA A 51 -8.12 9.23 -0.32
C ALA A 51 -7.39 7.90 -0.58
N HIS A 52 -7.92 6.78 -0.09
CA HIS A 52 -7.35 5.46 -0.35
C HIS A 52 -7.31 5.12 -1.85
N ARG A 53 -8.37 5.45 -2.60
CA ARG A 53 -8.42 5.25 -4.05
C ARG A 53 -7.43 6.16 -4.77
N ALA A 54 -7.30 7.41 -4.35
CA ALA A 54 -6.38 8.39 -4.93
C ALA A 54 -4.93 7.96 -4.72
N ALA A 55 -4.55 7.54 -3.51
CA ALA A 55 -3.22 7.02 -3.20
C ALA A 55 -2.87 5.79 -4.04
N ARG A 56 -3.78 4.81 -4.14
CA ARG A 56 -3.62 3.64 -5.02
C ARG A 56 -3.44 4.05 -6.48
N GLY A 57 -4.27 4.97 -6.97
CA GLY A 57 -4.19 5.45 -8.35
C GLY A 57 -2.88 6.18 -8.63
N LEU A 58 -2.39 6.97 -7.68
CA LEU A 58 -1.10 7.65 -7.75
C LEU A 58 0.05 6.64 -7.89
N LEU A 59 0.14 5.68 -6.98
CA LEU A 59 1.22 4.69 -6.99
C LEU A 59 1.19 3.80 -8.23
N ARG A 60 0.01 3.37 -8.70
CA ARG A 60 -0.11 2.60 -9.95
C ARG A 60 0.37 3.35 -11.19
N ARG A 61 0.21 4.68 -11.23
CA ARG A 61 0.73 5.50 -12.33
C ARG A 61 2.23 5.75 -12.21
N ALA A 62 2.73 5.92 -11.00
CA ALA A 62 4.15 6.13 -10.74
C ALA A 62 4.98 4.86 -10.99
N PHE A 63 4.42 3.69 -10.71
CA PHE A 63 5.10 2.39 -10.83
C PHE A 63 4.31 1.46 -11.77
N PRO A 64 4.27 1.75 -13.08
CA PRO A 64 3.47 0.96 -14.03
C PRO A 64 3.98 -0.47 -14.22
N ALA A 65 5.27 -0.72 -13.95
CA ALA A 65 5.89 -2.03 -14.07
C ALA A 65 5.72 -2.94 -12.82
N ALA A 66 5.15 -2.43 -11.72
CA ALA A 66 4.95 -3.21 -10.52
C ALA A 66 3.87 -4.29 -10.70
N ASP A 67 4.09 -5.46 -10.11
CA ASP A 67 3.13 -6.56 -10.12
C ASP A 67 2.05 -6.37 -9.04
N TRP A 68 1.00 -5.65 -9.39
CA TRP A 68 -0.11 -5.36 -8.47
C TRP A 68 -0.94 -6.59 -8.06
N THR A 69 -0.60 -7.80 -8.53
CA THR A 69 -1.17 -9.05 -8.00
C THR A 69 -0.51 -9.48 -6.69
N ARG A 70 0.58 -8.81 -6.27
CA ARG A 70 1.29 -9.03 -5.02
C ARG A 70 1.14 -7.83 -4.08
N ALA A 71 1.32 -8.09 -2.78
CA ALA A 71 1.33 -7.05 -1.76
C ALA A 71 2.55 -6.13 -1.95
N HIS A 72 2.34 -4.83 -1.91
CA HIS A 72 3.39 -3.82 -2.05
C HIS A 72 3.27 -2.76 -0.94
N ALA A 73 4.42 -2.25 -0.52
CA ALA A 73 4.53 -1.15 0.43
C ALA A 73 5.40 -0.04 -0.17
N TYR A 74 4.86 1.17 -0.18
CA TYR A 74 5.59 2.37 -0.57
C TYR A 74 6.03 3.12 0.69
N ASP A 75 7.33 3.36 0.81
CA ASP A 75 7.91 4.20 1.86
C ASP A 75 8.05 5.64 1.35
N VAL A 76 7.41 6.59 2.03
CA VAL A 76 7.37 7.99 1.57
C VAL A 76 8.72 8.68 1.71
N ALA A 77 9.50 8.33 2.74
CA ALA A 77 10.78 8.95 3.02
C ALA A 77 11.88 8.44 2.07
N ALA A 78 11.93 7.12 1.85
CA ALA A 78 12.85 6.49 0.90
C ALA A 78 12.42 6.70 -0.55
N GLY A 79 11.13 6.93 -0.79
CA GLY A 79 10.57 7.04 -2.14
C GLY A 79 10.56 5.71 -2.90
N ASP A 80 10.60 4.59 -2.17
CA ASP A 80 10.75 3.25 -2.74
C ASP A 80 9.45 2.44 -2.62
N LEU A 81 9.19 1.60 -3.61
CA LEU A 81 8.09 0.64 -3.65
C LEU A 81 8.67 -0.78 -3.61
N ALA A 82 8.50 -1.45 -2.48
CA ALA A 82 8.96 -2.81 -2.28
C ALA A 82 7.79 -3.80 -2.13
N LEU A 83 8.09 -5.10 -2.26
CA LEU A 83 7.13 -6.14 -1.91
C LEU A 83 6.87 -6.11 -0.41
N ASP A 84 5.59 -6.10 -0.04
CA ASP A 84 5.13 -6.17 1.35
C ASP A 84 4.97 -7.64 1.77
N ALA A 85 6.03 -8.41 1.55
CA ALA A 85 6.13 -9.77 2.00
C ALA A 85 6.78 -9.78 3.40
N PRO A 86 6.37 -10.68 4.31
CA PRO A 86 7.14 -10.91 5.51
C PRO A 86 8.54 -11.34 5.11
N THR A 87 9.54 -10.53 5.46
CA THR A 87 10.94 -10.93 5.38
C THR A 87 11.19 -11.90 6.50
N LEU A 88 11.62 -13.12 6.16
CA LEU A 88 12.13 -14.05 7.16
C LEU A 88 13.35 -13.37 7.81
N PRO A 89 13.42 -13.26 9.15
CA PRO A 89 14.65 -12.85 9.82
C PRO A 89 15.81 -13.73 9.38
N GLU A 90 16.99 -13.15 9.21
CA GLU A 90 18.19 -13.85 8.73
C GLU A 90 18.50 -15.08 9.59
N GLU A 91 18.19 -15.04 10.89
CA GLU A 91 18.40 -16.15 11.83
C GLU A 91 17.51 -17.37 11.55
N LEU A 92 16.50 -17.23 10.70
CA LEU A 92 15.60 -18.30 10.28
C LEU A 92 15.90 -18.83 8.86
N HIS A 93 16.88 -18.27 8.16
CA HIS A 93 17.42 -18.84 6.93
C HIS A 93 18.36 -20.01 7.31
N GLN A 94 17.82 -21.23 7.47
CA GLN A 94 18.62 -22.45 7.70
C GLN A 94 19.25 -23.01 6.42
#